data_AF-A0AAQ4RZU6-F1
#
_entry.id   AF-A0AAQ4RZU6-F1
#
_cell.length_a   1.000
_cell.length_b   1.000
_cell.length_c   1.000
_cell.angle_alpha   90.00
_cell.angle_beta   90.00
_cell.angle_gamma   90.00
#
_symmetry.space_group_name_H-M   'P 1'
#
loop_
_entity.id
_entity.type
_entity.pdbx_description
1 polymer ?
#
loop_
_entity_poly.entity_id
_entity_poly.type
_entity_poly.pdbx_seq_one_letter_code
_entity_poly.pdbx_strand_id
1 'polypeptide(L)'
;MVIKVFLASASGSTAIKKKQQDVVGFLEALKVDYAQLDIACNEDNRMWMRENVPEEKKPANGIPLPPQIFNEEDYCGDYETFFDAKEDNAVYSFLGLPPPPGSKEAGQAETPLAVENGTRGDEANAEENLDESIEVPVEERNGNAHGEEEEQVADGEEERGEGDEEEVADGETAEDGVTQGDEEEDTDGITEETQAQAEDVEEEEEEEEEQEEEDLQSEEEEEAEAQEEEETE
;
A
#
# COMPACT_ATOMS: atom_id res chain seq x y z
N MET A 1 12.88 -8.24 10.12
CA MET A 1 12.43 -7.46 8.96
C MET A 1 11.11 -8.03 8.52
N VAL A 2 10.05 -7.27 8.76
CA VAL A 2 8.70 -7.58 8.31
C VAL A 2 8.18 -6.31 7.66
N ILE A 3 7.86 -6.40 6.37
CA ILE A 3 7.25 -5.28 5.65
C ILE A 3 5.79 -5.21 6.08
N LYS A 4 5.36 -4.05 6.54
CA LYS A 4 3.97 -3.74 6.89
C LYS A 4 3.42 -2.83 5.79
N VAL A 5 2.29 -3.21 5.22
CA VAL A 5 1.60 -2.42 4.20
C VAL A 5 0.22 -2.09 4.74
N PHE A 6 -0.01 -0.81 5.00
CA PHE A 6 -1.30 -0.28 5.41
C PHE A 6 -2.16 -0.02 4.19
N LEU A 7 -3.36 -0.59 4.21
CA LEU A 7 -4.28 -0.63 3.09
C LEU A 7 -5.69 -0.29 3.59
N ALA A 8 -6.55 0.33 2.79
CA ALA A 8 -7.98 0.44 3.01
C ALA A 8 -8.71 -0.52 2.07
N SER A 9 -9.15 -1.67 2.59
CA SER A 9 -9.86 -2.69 1.80
C SER A 9 -11.21 -2.19 1.27
N ALA A 10 -11.87 -1.32 2.03
CA ALA A 10 -13.16 -0.72 1.71
C ALA A 10 -13.06 0.74 1.22
N SER A 11 -11.92 1.14 0.64
CA SER A 11 -11.75 2.50 0.09
C SER A 11 -12.84 2.84 -0.95
N GLY A 12 -13.37 4.06 -0.95
CA GLY A 12 -14.27 4.54 -2.00
C GLY A 12 -13.54 4.79 -3.33
N SER A 13 -12.32 5.34 -3.24
CA SER A 13 -11.51 5.77 -4.38
C SER A 13 -10.98 4.60 -5.22
N THR A 14 -11.22 4.69 -6.53
CA THR A 14 -10.66 3.70 -7.47
C THR A 14 -9.16 3.87 -7.68
N ALA A 15 -8.67 5.11 -7.58
CA ALA A 15 -7.25 5.45 -7.66
C ALA A 15 -6.47 4.77 -6.53
N ILE A 16 -6.92 4.95 -5.29
CA ILE A 16 -6.32 4.31 -4.12
C ILE A 16 -6.33 2.79 -4.26
N LYS A 17 -7.44 2.18 -4.66
CA LYS A 17 -7.50 0.74 -4.91
C LYS A 17 -6.44 0.26 -5.91
N LYS A 18 -6.22 0.99 -7.01
CA LYS A 18 -5.19 0.65 -7.99
C LYS A 18 -3.78 0.80 -7.42
N LYS A 19 -3.48 1.93 -6.75
CA LYS A 19 -2.19 2.19 -6.09
C LYS A 19 -1.84 1.06 -5.11
N GLN A 20 -2.80 0.69 -4.27
CA GLN A 20 -2.70 -0.43 -3.33
C GLN A 20 -2.46 -1.78 -4.00
N GLN A 21 -3.23 -2.09 -5.05
CA GLN A 21 -3.09 -3.33 -5.81
C GLN A 21 -1.73 -3.42 -6.49
N ASP A 22 -1.19 -2.31 -7.01
CA ASP A 22 0.14 -2.31 -7.63
C ASP A 22 1.24 -2.57 -6.61
N VAL A 23 1.20 -1.92 -5.44
CA VAL A 23 2.14 -2.20 -4.33
C VAL A 23 2.09 -3.67 -3.93
N VAL A 24 0.89 -4.18 -3.62
CA VAL A 24 0.69 -5.57 -3.20
C VAL A 24 1.13 -6.55 -4.27
N GLY A 25 0.66 -6.36 -5.51
CA GLY A 25 0.98 -7.24 -6.62
C GLY A 25 2.48 -7.27 -6.94
N PHE A 26 3.16 -6.14 -6.79
CA PHE A 26 4.60 -6.05 -6.98
C PHE A 26 5.37 -6.78 -5.88
N LEU A 27 5.01 -6.60 -4.61
CA LEU A 27 5.64 -7.31 -3.49
C LEU A 27 5.48 -8.82 -3.61
N GLU A 28 4.29 -9.29 -4.03
CA GLU A 28 4.03 -10.71 -4.30
C GLU A 28 4.87 -11.26 -5.45
N ALA A 29 5.01 -10.50 -6.54
CA ALA A 29 5.83 -10.87 -7.68
C ALA A 29 7.32 -10.98 -7.30
N LEU A 30 7.79 -10.08 -6.42
CA LEU A 30 9.14 -10.13 -5.86
C LEU A 30 9.34 -11.18 -4.77
N LYS A 31 8.27 -11.84 -4.30
CA LYS A 31 8.30 -12.81 -3.19
C LYS A 31 8.82 -12.17 -1.90
N VAL A 32 8.49 -10.90 -1.67
CA VAL A 32 8.75 -10.25 -0.39
C VAL A 32 7.64 -10.63 0.58
N ASP A 33 8.00 -11.12 1.76
CA ASP A 33 7.03 -11.39 2.82
C ASP A 33 6.58 -10.06 3.45
N TYR A 34 5.27 -9.81 3.46
CA TYR A 34 4.67 -8.62 4.05
C TYR A 34 3.42 -8.97 4.87
N ALA A 35 3.10 -8.10 5.82
CA ALA A 35 1.85 -8.10 6.56
C ALA A 35 0.94 -7.01 5.99
N GLN A 36 -0.28 -7.41 5.61
CA GLN A 36 -1.34 -6.49 5.23
C GLN A 36 -2.08 -6.02 6.49
N LEU A 37 -2.09 -4.72 6.72
CA LEU A 37 -2.83 -4.08 7.81
C LEU A 37 -3.94 -3.24 7.21
N ASP A 38 -5.18 -3.70 7.36
CA ASP A 38 -6.33 -2.94 6.86
C ASP A 38 -6.65 -1.81 7.83
N ILE A 39 -6.82 -0.58 7.33
CA ILE A 39 -7.20 0.62 8.10
C ILE A 39 -8.69 0.91 8.01
N ALA A 40 -9.39 0.34 7.02
CA ALA A 40 -10.81 0.64 6.80
C ALA A 40 -11.73 -0.04 7.82
N CYS A 41 -11.32 -1.20 8.34
CA CYS A 41 -12.09 -1.97 9.33
C CYS A 41 -11.35 -2.18 10.65
N ASN A 42 -10.18 -1.56 10.83
CA ASN A 42 -9.39 -1.67 12.04
C ASN A 42 -8.79 -0.30 12.41
N GLU A 43 -9.36 0.26 13.46
CA GLU A 43 -9.05 1.58 13.98
C GLU A 43 -7.62 1.68 14.54
N ASP A 44 -7.13 0.63 15.23
CA ASP A 44 -5.76 0.58 15.74
C ASP A 44 -4.74 0.73 14.61
N ASN A 45 -4.99 0.07 13.47
CA ASN A 45 -4.12 0.20 12.29
C ASN A 45 -4.21 1.60 11.68
N ARG A 46 -5.42 2.19 11.63
CA ARG A 46 -5.64 3.56 11.14
C ARG A 46 -4.87 4.57 11.98
N MET A 47 -5.06 4.54 13.29
CA MET A 47 -4.36 5.41 14.24
C MET A 47 -2.85 5.21 14.15
N TRP A 48 -2.39 3.96 14.19
CA TRP A 48 -0.95 3.67 14.14
C TRP A 48 -0.32 4.20 12.85
N MET A 49 -0.96 4.01 11.70
CA MET A 49 -0.47 4.54 10.43
C MET A 49 -0.32 6.06 10.50
N ARG A 50 -1.36 6.78 10.94
CA ARG A 50 -1.37 8.25 11.00
C ARG A 50 -0.31 8.81 11.97
N GLU A 51 -0.10 8.15 13.11
CA GLU A 51 0.91 8.55 14.11
C GLU A 51 2.35 8.29 13.65
N ASN A 52 2.58 7.23 12.87
CA ASN A 52 3.92 6.79 12.49
C ASN A 52 4.37 7.31 11.12
N VAL A 53 3.47 7.88 10.31
CA VAL A 53 3.87 8.62 9.11
C VAL A 53 4.57 9.94 9.52
N PRO A 54 5.81 10.20 9.04
CA PRO A 54 6.53 11.44 9.35
C PRO A 54 5.76 12.67 8.89
N GLU A 55 5.78 13.73 9.71
CA GLU A 55 5.06 14.98 9.44
C GLU A 55 5.49 15.63 8.11
N GLU A 56 6.76 15.51 7.72
CA GLU A 56 7.25 16.06 6.44
C GLU A 56 6.74 15.30 5.21
N LYS A 57 6.20 14.10 5.42
CA LYS A 57 5.66 13.20 4.40
C LYS A 57 4.13 13.18 4.42
N LYS A 58 3.48 13.88 5.35
CA LYS A 58 2.04 14.03 5.36
C LYS A 58 1.59 15.00 4.25
N PRO A 59 0.45 14.73 3.61
CA PRO A 59 -0.16 15.65 2.65
C PRO A 59 -0.62 16.95 3.32
N ALA A 60 -1.03 17.95 2.53
CA ALA A 60 -1.29 19.31 3.01
C ALA A 60 -2.46 19.42 4.01
N ASN A 61 -3.42 18.50 3.91
CA ASN A 61 -4.54 18.28 4.83
C ASN A 61 -4.12 17.57 6.13
N GLY A 62 -2.93 16.96 6.19
CA GLY A 62 -2.41 16.24 7.36
C GLY A 62 -2.79 14.76 7.46
N ILE A 63 -3.67 14.22 6.61
CA ILE A 63 -4.16 12.84 6.71
C ILE A 63 -3.46 11.95 5.68
N PRO A 64 -2.55 11.04 6.08
CA PRO A 64 -1.90 10.14 5.14
C PRO A 64 -2.87 9.08 4.59
N LEU A 65 -2.99 9.02 3.27
CA LEU A 65 -3.84 8.05 2.56
C LEU A 65 -3.07 6.76 2.21
N PRO A 66 -3.72 5.58 2.18
CA PRO A 66 -3.09 4.32 1.79
C PRO A 66 -2.82 4.25 0.27
N PRO A 67 -1.83 3.46 -0.19
CA PRO A 67 -0.98 2.56 0.60
C PRO A 67 0.16 3.29 1.33
N GLN A 68 0.42 2.87 2.56
CA GLN A 68 1.57 3.33 3.36
C GLN A 68 2.46 2.15 3.75
N ILE A 69 3.77 2.25 3.48
CA ILE A 69 4.71 1.12 3.60
C ILE A 69 5.72 1.39 4.71
N PHE A 70 5.87 0.41 5.59
CA PHE A 70 6.81 0.44 6.71
C PHE A 70 7.64 -0.85 6.73
N ASN A 71 8.87 -0.74 7.21
CA ASN A 71 9.68 -1.88 7.64
C ASN A 71 9.69 -1.90 9.16
N GLU A 72 8.87 -2.78 9.74
CA GLU A 72 8.63 -2.82 11.19
C GLU A 72 8.04 -1.51 11.75
N GLU A 73 8.86 -0.61 12.26
CA GLU A 73 8.49 0.73 12.77
C GLU A 73 9.06 1.85 11.90
N ASP A 74 10.00 1.54 11.00
CA ASP A 74 10.64 2.51 10.12
C ASP A 74 9.73 2.79 8.91
N TYR A 75 9.39 4.06 8.69
CA TYR A 75 8.64 4.50 7.52
C TYR A 75 9.47 4.38 6.25
N CYS A 76 8.99 3.62 5.26
CA CYS A 76 9.62 3.51 3.95
C CYS A 76 9.09 4.59 3.00
N GLY A 77 7.76 4.74 2.92
CA GLY A 77 7.13 5.72 2.04
C GLY A 77 5.68 5.41 1.68
N ASP A 78 5.12 6.35 0.94
CA ASP A 78 3.81 6.30 0.29
C ASP A 78 3.91 5.62 -1.10
N TYR A 79 2.80 5.63 -1.84
CA TYR A 79 2.77 5.09 -3.20
C TYR A 79 3.74 5.79 -4.16
N GLU A 80 3.80 7.12 -4.17
CA GLU A 80 4.65 7.87 -5.10
C GLU A 80 6.14 7.55 -4.87
N THR A 81 6.57 7.54 -3.60
CA THR A 81 7.94 7.16 -3.24
C THR A 81 8.25 5.70 -3.62
N PHE A 82 7.28 4.80 -3.47
CA PHE A 82 7.41 3.41 -3.93
C PHE A 82 7.49 3.30 -5.45
N PHE A 83 6.68 4.07 -6.17
CA PHE A 83 6.66 4.10 -7.62
C PHE A 83 8.01 4.58 -8.18
N ASP A 84 8.56 5.67 -7.65
CA ASP A 84 9.90 6.15 -7.99
C ASP A 84 10.96 5.05 -7.78
N ALA A 85 10.92 4.37 -6.62
CA ALA A 85 11.83 3.27 -6.32
C ALA A 85 11.65 2.08 -7.28
N LYS A 86 10.42 1.80 -7.72
CA LYS A 86 10.10 0.76 -8.69
C LYS A 86 10.69 1.09 -10.07
N GLU A 87 10.57 2.33 -10.53
CA GLU A 87 11.14 2.80 -11.79
C GLU A 87 12.67 2.75 -11.78
N ASP A 88 13.28 3.18 -10.67
CA ASP A 88 14.73 3.14 -10.48
C ASP A 88 15.29 1.73 -10.25
N ASN A 89 14.41 0.71 -10.17
CA ASN A 89 14.76 -0.65 -9.76
C ASN A 89 15.53 -0.62 -8.43
N ALA A 90 15.07 0.16 -7.44
CA ALA A 90 15.67 0.39 -6.13
C ALA A 90 14.73 0.01 -4.96
N VAL A 91 13.74 -0.87 -5.22
CA VAL A 91 12.70 -1.24 -4.25
C VAL A 91 13.24 -1.98 -3.04
N TYR A 92 14.26 -2.83 -3.17
CA TYR A 92 14.81 -3.48 -1.96
C TYR A 92 15.44 -2.45 -1.03
N SER A 93 16.14 -1.47 -1.61
CA SER A 93 16.70 -0.34 -0.87
C SER A 93 15.62 0.53 -0.23
N PHE A 94 14.53 0.82 -0.94
CA PHE A 94 13.35 1.53 -0.42
C PHE A 94 12.72 0.81 0.79
N LEU A 95 12.56 -0.52 0.69
CA LEU A 95 12.03 -1.35 1.77
C LEU A 95 13.03 -1.56 2.92
N GLY A 96 14.26 -1.06 2.81
CA GLY A 96 15.33 -1.32 3.78
C GLY A 96 15.77 -2.80 3.82
N LEU A 97 15.54 -3.54 2.73
CA LEU A 97 15.92 -4.94 2.58
C LEU A 97 17.23 -5.07 1.80
N PRO A 98 18.07 -6.08 2.12
CA PRO A 98 19.25 -6.35 1.31
C PRO A 98 18.83 -6.86 -0.08
N PRO A 99 19.37 -6.28 -1.17
CA PRO A 99 19.02 -6.72 -2.52
C PRO A 99 19.50 -8.17 -2.75
N PRO A 100 18.68 -9.02 -3.40
CA PRO A 100 19.05 -10.41 -3.61
C PRO A 100 20.23 -10.54 -4.60
N PRO A 101 21.10 -11.55 -4.43
CA PRO A 101 22.25 -11.74 -5.32
C PRO A 101 21.80 -11.89 -6.78
N GLY A 102 22.38 -11.08 -7.68
CA GLY A 102 22.04 -11.07 -9.10
C GLY A 102 20.88 -10.15 -9.50
N SER A 103 20.30 -9.39 -8.57
CA SER A 103 19.41 -8.28 -8.92
C SER A 103 20.20 -7.10 -9.50
N LYS A 104 19.50 -6.20 -10.21
CA LYS A 104 20.11 -4.97 -10.73
C LYS A 104 20.65 -4.09 -9.61
N GLU A 105 19.95 -4.03 -8.46
CA GLU A 105 20.38 -3.29 -7.27
C GLU A 105 21.69 -3.80 -6.68
N ALA A 106 21.85 -5.13 -6.58
CA ALA A 106 23.07 -5.70 -6.05
C ALA A 106 24.31 -5.28 -6.87
N GLY A 107 24.16 -5.17 -8.20
CA GLY A 107 25.22 -4.68 -9.08
C GLY A 107 25.53 -3.18 -8.95
N GLN A 108 24.56 -2.37 -8.53
CA GLN A 108 24.74 -0.93 -8.30
C GLN A 108 25.37 -0.64 -6.93
N ALA A 109 24.94 -1.37 -5.89
CA ALA A 109 25.50 -1.28 -4.54
C ALA A 109 26.98 -1.70 -4.46
N GLU A 110 27.44 -2.54 -5.39
CA GLU A 110 28.84 -2.98 -5.50
C GLU A 110 29.72 -2.07 -6.38
N THR A 111 29.27 -0.86 -6.75
CA THR A 111 30.15 0.16 -7.32
C THR A 111 30.80 0.97 -6.19
N PRO A 112 32.01 0.63 -5.72
CA PRO A 112 32.68 1.45 -4.73
C PRO A 112 32.98 2.81 -5.33
N LEU A 113 32.72 3.87 -4.56
CA LEU A 113 33.26 5.21 -4.73
C LEU A 113 34.77 5.13 -5.05
N ALA A 114 35.11 5.11 -6.33
CA ALA A 114 36.48 5.16 -6.80
C ALA A 114 36.96 6.61 -6.77
N VAL A 115 37.50 6.98 -5.60
CA VAL A 115 38.64 7.89 -5.41
C VAL A 115 38.46 9.33 -5.92
N GLU A 116 38.07 10.24 -5.02
CA GLU A 116 38.55 11.62 -5.07
C GLU A 116 39.66 11.81 -4.02
N ASN A 117 40.90 11.71 -4.49
CA ASN A 117 42.01 12.44 -3.89
C ASN A 117 42.87 12.96 -5.05
N GLY A 118 42.80 14.27 -5.26
CA GLY A 118 43.28 14.92 -6.47
C GLY A 118 44.79 14.86 -6.66
N THR A 119 45.23 14.84 -7.91
CA THR A 119 46.45 15.54 -8.33
C THR A 119 46.43 15.78 -9.84
N ARG A 120 46.72 17.03 -10.20
CA ARG A 120 46.79 17.55 -11.56
C ARG A 120 48.17 17.30 -12.18
N GLY A 121 48.17 16.94 -13.46
CA GLY A 121 49.31 16.92 -14.39
C GLY A 121 48.97 16.02 -15.58
N ASP A 122 48.45 16.54 -16.69
CA ASP A 122 49.21 16.89 -17.91
C ASP A 122 50.13 15.76 -18.39
N GLU A 123 49.78 15.12 -19.51
CA GLU A 123 50.63 14.85 -20.69
C GLU A 123 50.11 13.66 -21.53
N ALA A 124 49.83 13.97 -22.80
CA ALA A 124 50.08 13.20 -24.02
C ALA A 124 49.51 11.77 -24.25
N ASN A 125 48.67 11.68 -25.29
CA ASN A 125 48.83 10.83 -26.48
C ASN A 125 48.93 9.30 -26.31
N ALA A 126 47.88 8.58 -26.70
CA ALA A 126 48.01 7.39 -27.55
C ALA A 126 46.63 7.05 -28.15
N GLU A 127 46.52 7.20 -29.46
CA GLU A 127 45.52 6.47 -30.24
C GLU A 127 45.92 4.99 -30.27
N GLU A 128 44.97 4.09 -30.03
CA GLU A 128 45.00 2.78 -30.66
C GLU A 128 43.57 2.38 -31.06
N ASN A 129 43.39 2.23 -32.37
CA ASN A 129 42.26 1.62 -33.04
C ASN A 129 42.24 0.11 -32.76
N LEU A 130 41.05 -0.48 -32.59
CA LEU A 130 40.76 -1.90 -32.87
C LEU A 130 39.26 -2.04 -33.23
N ASP A 131 38.94 -1.77 -34.50
CA ASP A 131 38.42 -2.71 -35.53
C ASP A 131 38.09 -4.14 -35.02
N GLU A 132 37.08 -4.92 -35.39
CA GLU A 132 35.99 -4.92 -36.38
C GLU A 132 35.06 -6.10 -36.00
N SER A 133 33.80 -6.06 -36.45
CA SER A 133 33.04 -7.21 -36.98
C SER A 133 32.74 -8.43 -36.10
N ILE A 134 31.50 -8.52 -35.60
CA ILE A 134 30.74 -9.78 -35.59
C ILE A 134 29.37 -9.55 -36.23
N GLU A 135 29.09 -10.41 -37.19
CA GLU A 135 28.12 -10.28 -38.26
C GLU A 135 26.71 -10.66 -37.81
N VAL A 136 25.73 -9.87 -38.25
CA VAL A 136 24.31 -10.25 -38.31
C VAL A 136 24.09 -11.32 -39.38
N PRO A 137 23.36 -12.41 -39.09
CA PRO A 137 22.66 -13.15 -40.13
C PRO A 137 21.18 -12.78 -40.10
N VAL A 138 20.77 -12.04 -41.14
CA VAL A 138 19.39 -11.98 -41.61
C VAL A 138 19.14 -13.26 -42.42
N GLU A 139 18.15 -14.06 -42.02
CA GLU A 139 17.39 -14.89 -42.95
C GLU A 139 15.91 -14.50 -42.87
N GLU A 140 15.46 -13.75 -43.86
CA GLU A 140 14.07 -13.81 -44.33
C GLU A 140 13.91 -15.08 -45.19
N ARG A 141 12.78 -15.81 -45.04
CA ARG A 141 11.78 -15.97 -46.12
C ARG A 141 10.80 -17.16 -45.92
N ASN A 142 9.52 -16.80 -46.06
CA ASN A 142 8.33 -17.56 -46.50
C ASN A 142 7.88 -18.84 -45.77
N GLY A 143 6.78 -18.70 -45.02
CA GLY A 143 5.42 -18.95 -45.53
C GLY A 143 4.91 -20.41 -45.53
N ASN A 144 3.84 -20.68 -44.76
CA ASN A 144 2.69 -21.45 -45.26
C ASN A 144 1.45 -21.22 -44.37
N ALA A 145 0.31 -21.23 -45.03
CA ALA A 145 -1.04 -20.97 -44.54
C ALA A 145 -1.67 -22.11 -43.71
N HIS A 146 -2.83 -21.77 -43.13
CA HIS A 146 -3.98 -22.61 -42.77
C HIS A 146 -3.92 -23.27 -41.37
N GLY A 147 -4.97 -23.28 -40.55
CA GLY A 147 -6.37 -22.94 -40.78
C GLY A 147 -7.12 -22.72 -39.46
N GLU A 148 -8.34 -22.26 -39.62
CA GLU A 148 -9.36 -21.91 -38.64
C GLU A 148 -9.78 -23.13 -37.81
N GLU A 149 -10.15 -22.94 -36.55
CA GLU A 149 -11.45 -23.41 -36.06
C GLU A 149 -11.79 -22.82 -34.68
N GLU A 150 -12.88 -22.06 -34.67
CA GLU A 150 -13.70 -21.77 -33.50
C GLU A 150 -14.35 -23.07 -33.02
N GLU A 151 -14.44 -23.28 -31.71
CA GLU A 151 -15.65 -23.95 -31.18
C GLU A 151 -15.94 -23.50 -29.74
N GLN A 152 -17.16 -22.98 -29.61
CA GLN A 152 -17.88 -22.71 -28.39
C GLN A 152 -18.47 -24.03 -27.87
N VAL A 153 -18.49 -24.25 -26.55
CA VAL A 153 -19.55 -24.97 -25.81
C VAL A 153 -19.24 -24.79 -24.31
N ALA A 154 -20.06 -24.07 -23.53
CA ALA A 154 -21.39 -24.41 -23.01
C ALA A 154 -21.33 -25.06 -21.62
N ASP A 155 -21.99 -24.36 -20.68
CA ASP A 155 -22.91 -24.85 -19.66
C ASP A 155 -22.39 -25.61 -18.43
N GLY A 156 -22.89 -25.20 -17.27
CA GLY A 156 -22.67 -25.86 -15.99
C GLY A 156 -23.06 -25.01 -14.79
N GLU A 157 -24.36 -24.72 -14.66
CA GLU A 157 -25.01 -24.31 -13.40
C GLU A 157 -24.79 -25.35 -12.30
N GLU A 158 -24.69 -24.94 -11.02
CA GLU A 158 -25.35 -25.49 -9.81
C GLU A 158 -25.07 -24.48 -8.66
N GLU A 159 -26.01 -23.66 -8.17
CA GLU A 159 -27.10 -23.91 -7.20
C GLU A 159 -26.67 -24.53 -5.86
N ARG A 160 -27.03 -23.78 -4.80
CA ARG A 160 -27.34 -24.17 -3.39
C ARG A 160 -26.32 -23.95 -2.28
N GLY A 161 -26.80 -23.19 -1.29
CA GLY A 161 -26.33 -23.23 0.09
C GLY A 161 -26.98 -22.17 0.97
N GLU A 162 -28.32 -22.16 1.07
CA GLU A 162 -29.07 -21.46 2.13
C GLU A 162 -28.90 -22.18 3.49
N GLY A 163 -29.05 -21.42 4.58
CA GLY A 163 -29.12 -21.87 5.98
C GLY A 163 -27.87 -21.45 6.75
N ASP A 164 -27.93 -20.78 7.89
CA ASP A 164 -28.91 -20.95 8.97
C ASP A 164 -28.91 -19.70 9.85
N GLU A 165 -30.12 -19.25 10.14
CA GLU A 165 -30.50 -18.23 11.10
C GLU A 165 -30.83 -18.97 12.42
N GLU A 166 -30.06 -18.76 13.48
CA GLU A 166 -30.49 -19.10 14.85
C GLU A 166 -30.40 -17.88 15.76
N GLU A 167 -31.55 -17.21 15.86
CA GLU A 167 -32.02 -16.53 17.05
C GLU A 167 -32.39 -17.59 18.11
N VAL A 168 -31.82 -17.49 19.31
CA VAL A 168 -32.39 -18.11 20.51
C VAL A 168 -32.44 -17.12 21.67
N ALA A 169 -33.66 -16.60 21.82
CA ALA A 169 -34.40 -16.26 23.03
C ALA A 169 -33.79 -16.63 24.40
N ASP A 170 -33.86 -15.63 25.28
CA ASP A 170 -34.56 -15.63 26.58
C ASP A 170 -34.23 -16.73 27.60
N GLY A 171 -33.72 -16.28 28.75
CA GLY A 171 -33.49 -17.09 29.93
C GLY A 171 -33.58 -16.26 31.20
N GLU A 172 -34.78 -15.76 31.52
CA GLU A 172 -35.16 -15.39 32.88
C GLU A 172 -34.83 -16.54 33.86
N THR A 173 -34.00 -16.28 34.86
CA THR A 173 -34.05 -16.99 36.14
C THR A 173 -33.92 -16.00 37.28
N ALA A 174 -35.07 -15.70 37.88
CA ALA A 174 -35.18 -15.00 39.13
C ALA A 174 -34.96 -15.96 40.32
N GLU A 175 -34.72 -15.33 41.48
CA GLU A 175 -34.88 -15.83 42.86
C GLU A 175 -33.63 -16.54 43.44
N ASP A 176 -33.14 -16.25 44.64
CA ASP A 176 -33.48 -15.32 45.72
C ASP A 176 -32.29 -15.39 46.70
N GLY A 177 -31.94 -14.27 47.36
CA GLY A 177 -30.78 -14.24 48.24
C GLY A 177 -30.56 -12.92 48.95
N VAL A 178 -31.61 -12.36 49.56
CA VAL A 178 -31.50 -11.18 50.42
C VAL A 178 -30.79 -11.52 51.72
N THR A 179 -29.62 -10.92 51.97
CA THR A 179 -29.18 -10.53 53.31
C THR A 179 -28.44 -9.19 53.28
N GLN A 180 -29.22 -8.14 53.50
CA GLN A 180 -28.96 -6.88 54.18
C GLN A 180 -27.51 -6.63 54.69
N GLY A 181 -26.88 -5.62 54.11
CA GLY A 181 -25.71 -4.91 54.63
C GLY A 181 -25.70 -3.49 54.05
N ASP A 182 -26.28 -2.56 54.80
CA ASP A 182 -26.17 -1.11 54.61
C ASP A 182 -24.70 -0.70 54.57
N GLU A 183 -24.19 -0.38 53.37
CA GLU A 183 -23.16 0.63 53.14
C GLU A 183 -23.55 1.35 51.84
N GLU A 184 -24.23 2.50 51.98
CA GLU A 184 -24.40 3.44 50.88
C GLU A 184 -23.04 4.11 50.63
N GLU A 185 -22.36 3.71 49.55
CA GLU A 185 -21.44 4.58 48.83
C GLU A 185 -21.90 4.65 47.36
N ASP A 186 -22.43 5.84 47.07
CA ASP A 186 -22.75 6.46 45.78
C ASP A 186 -22.23 5.74 44.53
N THR A 187 -23.13 4.99 43.87
CA THR A 187 -23.01 4.68 42.44
C THR A 187 -23.84 5.69 41.64
N ASP A 188 -23.42 6.94 41.60
CA ASP A 188 -23.95 7.92 40.66
C ASP A 188 -22.91 9.02 40.45
N GLY A 189 -22.04 8.78 39.48
CA GLY A 189 -20.91 9.65 39.18
C GLY A 189 -20.25 9.29 37.86
N ILE A 190 -21.05 8.88 36.86
CA ILE A 190 -20.63 9.08 35.47
C ILE A 190 -20.71 10.59 35.26
N THR A 191 -19.57 11.25 35.38
CA THR A 191 -19.42 12.69 35.24
C THR A 191 -19.82 13.12 33.83
N GLU A 192 -20.59 14.20 33.69
CA GLU A 192 -20.85 14.84 32.38
C GLU A 192 -19.53 15.16 31.65
N GLU A 193 -18.41 15.37 32.37
CA GLU A 193 -17.07 15.56 31.80
C GLU A 193 -16.54 14.36 31.00
N THR A 194 -16.85 13.12 31.39
CA THR A 194 -16.41 11.92 30.65
C THR A 194 -17.28 11.64 29.43
N GLN A 195 -18.54 12.08 29.45
CA GLN A 195 -19.44 11.97 28.30
C GLN A 195 -19.13 13.05 27.26
N ALA A 196 -18.88 14.28 27.71
CA ALA A 196 -18.43 15.36 26.83
C ALA A 196 -17.08 15.08 26.16
N GLN A 197 -16.14 14.42 26.85
CA GLN A 197 -14.87 14.00 26.23
C GLN A 197 -15.03 12.89 25.18
N ALA A 198 -16.04 12.03 25.31
CA ALA A 198 -16.31 11.01 24.29
C ALA A 198 -16.98 11.65 23.06
N GLU A 199 -17.92 12.58 23.26
CA GLU A 199 -18.58 13.33 22.18
C GLU A 199 -17.58 14.20 21.38
N ASP A 200 -16.61 14.84 22.05
CA ASP A 200 -15.57 15.65 21.39
C ASP A 200 -14.64 14.79 20.49
N VAL A 201 -14.33 13.56 20.91
CA VAL A 201 -13.53 12.61 20.12
C VAL A 201 -14.33 12.07 18.93
N GLU A 202 -15.62 11.77 19.11
CA GLU A 202 -16.49 11.33 18.01
C GLU A 202 -16.67 12.45 16.96
N GLU A 203 -16.78 13.72 17.37
CA GLU A 203 -16.85 14.86 16.43
C GLU A 203 -15.53 15.06 15.67
N GLU A 204 -14.37 14.98 16.34
CA GLU A 204 -13.06 15.05 15.66
C GLU A 204 -12.89 13.91 14.64
N GLU A 205 -13.36 12.69 14.96
CA GLU A 205 -13.32 11.55 14.03
C GLU A 205 -14.23 11.74 12.81
N GLU A 206 -15.45 12.26 13.00
CA GLU A 206 -16.35 12.57 11.88
C GLU A 206 -15.78 13.65 10.96
N GLU A 207 -15.19 14.72 11.52
CA GLU A 207 -14.53 15.76 10.73
C GLU A 207 -13.32 15.22 9.95
N GLU A 208 -12.55 14.31 10.54
CA GLU A 208 -11.42 13.65 9.88
C GLU A 208 -11.86 12.70 8.75
N GLU A 209 -12.96 11.96 8.93
CA GLU A 209 -13.52 11.11 7.88
C GLU A 209 -14.08 11.95 6.71
N GLU A 210 -14.76 13.06 6.99
CA GLU A 210 -15.21 13.99 5.96
C GLU A 210 -14.05 14.59 5.17
N GLN A 211 -12.95 14.91 5.86
CA GLN A 211 -11.73 15.43 5.24
C GLN A 211 -11.03 14.38 4.37
N GLU A 212 -10.99 13.13 4.82
CA GLU A 212 -10.48 12.01 4.01
C GLU A 212 -11.32 11.88 2.72
N GLU A 213 -12.65 11.93 2.81
CA GLU A 213 -13.54 11.90 1.64
C GLU A 213 -13.31 13.08 0.68
N GLU A 214 -13.05 14.29 1.18
CA GLU A 214 -12.72 15.46 0.36
C GLU A 214 -11.39 15.26 -0.38
N ASP A 215 -10.37 14.75 0.30
CA ASP A 215 -9.06 14.50 -0.29
C ASP A 215 -9.12 13.44 -1.38
N LEU A 216 -9.87 12.36 -1.15
CA LEU A 216 -10.12 11.32 -2.15
C LEU A 216 -10.79 11.88 -3.41
N GLN A 217 -11.73 12.82 -3.24
CA GLN A 217 -12.39 13.48 -4.36
C GLN A 217 -11.42 14.38 -5.13
N SER A 218 -10.53 15.08 -4.42
CA SER A 218 -9.53 15.95 -5.04
C SER A 218 -8.50 15.17 -5.87
N GLU A 219 -8.01 14.03 -5.36
CA GLU A 219 -7.11 13.15 -6.12
C GLU A 219 -7.80 12.56 -7.35
N GLU A 220 -9.09 12.19 -7.25
CA GLU A 220 -9.86 11.67 -8.38
C GLU A 220 -10.06 12.75 -9.47
N GLU A 221 -10.29 14.00 -9.07
CA GLU A 221 -10.41 15.13 -10.02
C GLU A 221 -9.07 15.41 -10.72
N GLU A 222 -7.94 15.45 -9.99
CA GLU A 222 -6.61 15.64 -10.57
C GLU A 222 -6.24 14.52 -11.56
N GLU A 223 -6.56 13.26 -11.23
CA GLU A 223 -6.30 12.12 -12.12
C GLU A 223 -7.19 12.17 -13.37
N ALA A 224 -8.46 12.59 -13.23
CA ALA A 224 -9.36 12.76 -14.36
C ALA A 224 -8.88 13.87 -15.31
N GLU A 225 -8.42 15.00 -14.78
CA GLU A 225 -7.82 16.08 -15.58
C GLU A 225 -6.56 15.60 -16.32
N ALA A 226 -5.67 14.86 -15.64
CA ALA A 226 -4.46 14.32 -16.26
C ALA A 226 -4.76 13.34 -17.42
N GLN A 227 -5.80 12.51 -17.28
CA GLN A 227 -6.23 11.58 -18.33
C GLN A 227 -6.84 12.34 -19.53
N GLU A 228 -7.65 13.37 -19.28
CA GLU A 228 -8.19 14.21 -20.37
C GLU A 228 -7.09 14.94 -21.13
N GLU A 229 -6.04 15.42 -20.46
CA GLU A 229 -4.89 16.03 -21.12
C GLU A 229 -4.15 15.03 -22.03
N GLU A 230 -3.89 13.80 -21.55
CA GLU A 230 -3.19 12.77 -22.32
C GLU A 230 -4.00 12.29 -23.55
N GLU A 231 -5.34 12.29 -23.48
CA GLU A 231 -6.20 11.94 -24.62
C GLU A 231 -6.32 13.05 -25.69
N THR A 232 -5.96 14.29 -25.34
CA THR A 232 -6.05 15.44 -26.27
C THR A 232 -4.76 15.77 -27.01
N GLU A 233 -3.65 15.09 -26.71
CA GLU A 233 -2.32 15.24 -27.34
C GLU A 233 -2.05 14.22 -28.47
#